data_AF-A0A6S7H0E6-F1
#
_entry.id   AF-A0A6S7H0E6-F1
#
_cell.length_a   1.000
_cell.length_b   1.000
_cell.length_c   1.000
_cell.angle_alpha   90.00
_cell.angle_beta   90.00
_cell.angle_gamma   90.00
#
_symmetry.space_group_name_H-M   'P 1'
#
loop_
_entity.id
_entity.type
_entity.pdbx_description
1 polymer ?
#
loop_
_entity_poly.entity_id
_entity_poly.type
_entity_poly.pdbx_seq_one_letter_code
_entity_poly.pdbx_strand_id
1 'polypeptide(L)'
;MSPGKNKERRYVDQLPQTRTSKVDHSLLSNLSLEEPHESFAGSQIWTPTCWSRNGSDTSSANETPDKCDQAILDVYNEMVIGKLRQRRKSKNAKKATEACKLICNVIAPSDGQKLFQAINIAKSEPSKETIALITAFNNTPTTNLKTQILSIYAYEHSIKSLQELHEPFGKLTKWQIKRARIHACTNESGVAVVKSLCHRVNLDITKVDHFIDFVNRPYFHQDVAYGVRTLKLESGETIQMPNVIRTVTRSTMVSQYFQFCKQEQYQSLSRYTLFCILEVREASQRKSLQGLNNTATDGSMAFETLTSIAEQLTTVGLNKTCTRSIVKRLEKAKQYLKTGYNANCQATESHYADHCRPFALSDPDIKDFQIKCTHQHLLICESCEELKTTLDELEKTIKEHSESSFTQDPRETLLHYFKEAQDYILRWKAHIVRSVNQELAKQDALENMDDSSAF
;
A
#
# COMPACT_ATOMS: atom_id res chain seq x y z
N MET A 1 -0.85 -12.07 53.24
CA MET A 1 -1.20 -10.74 53.77
C MET A 1 -0.87 -9.69 52.70
N SER A 2 -1.89 -9.21 51.99
CA SER A 2 -1.87 -7.91 51.28
C SER A 2 -2.29 -6.83 52.30
N PRO A 3 -2.03 -5.51 52.12
CA PRO A 3 -2.42 -4.66 50.97
C PRO A 3 -1.29 -3.70 50.54
N GLY A 4 -1.27 -2.95 49.43
CA GLY A 4 -2.27 -2.47 48.48
C GLY A 4 -1.88 -1.02 48.13
N LYS A 5 -1.82 -0.66 46.84
CA LYS A 5 -2.15 0.68 46.29
C LYS A 5 -1.96 0.70 44.77
N ASN A 6 -3.11 0.64 44.09
CA ASN A 6 -3.34 1.04 42.69
C ASN A 6 -2.91 2.48 42.43
N LYS A 7 -2.30 2.74 41.27
CA LYS A 7 -2.37 4.04 40.59
C LYS A 7 -2.65 3.83 39.11
N GLU A 8 -3.93 3.94 38.77
CA GLU A 8 -4.41 4.34 37.44
C GLU A 8 -3.86 5.74 37.11
N ARG A 9 -3.46 5.98 35.85
CA ARG A 9 -3.43 7.31 35.27
C ARG A 9 -4.25 7.32 33.98
N ARG A 10 -5.47 7.86 34.11
CA ARG A 10 -6.17 8.57 33.04
C ARG A 10 -5.38 9.83 32.67
N TYR A 11 -5.34 10.18 31.40
CA TYR A 11 -5.02 11.54 30.98
C TYR A 11 -6.11 11.98 29.99
N VAL A 12 -6.94 12.91 30.44
CA VAL A 12 -7.94 13.65 29.67
C VAL A 12 -7.63 15.14 29.89
N ASP A 13 -7.53 15.84 28.76
CA ASP A 13 -7.62 17.28 28.50
C ASP A 13 -6.67 18.28 29.19
N GLN A 14 -6.02 19.12 28.37
CA GLN A 14 -6.28 20.57 28.33
C GLN A 14 -5.44 21.29 27.24
N LEU A 15 -6.16 21.86 26.26
CA LEU A 15 -5.70 22.92 25.35
C LEU A 15 -5.64 24.27 26.09
N PRO A 16 -4.65 25.14 25.85
CA PRO A 16 -4.69 26.50 26.36
C PRO A 16 -5.49 27.42 25.42
N GLN A 17 -6.56 28.00 25.97
CA GLN A 17 -7.24 29.17 25.43
C GLN A 17 -6.37 30.42 25.60
N THR A 18 -6.27 31.26 24.56
CA THR A 18 -5.87 32.66 24.71
C THR A 18 -6.97 33.57 24.18
N ARG A 19 -7.33 34.55 25.03
CA ARG A 19 -8.34 35.60 24.84
C ARG A 19 -7.87 36.66 23.85
N THR A 20 -8.76 37.13 22.98
CA THR A 20 -8.88 38.57 22.66
C THR A 20 -10.33 38.96 22.39
N SER A 21 -10.80 39.87 23.24
CA SER A 21 -11.88 40.87 23.16
C SER A 21 -12.84 40.91 21.96
N LYS A 22 -14.14 40.85 22.30
CA LYS A 22 -15.28 41.40 21.56
C LYS A 22 -15.13 42.90 21.30
N VAL A 23 -15.47 43.33 20.10
CA VAL A 23 -16.12 44.63 19.83
C VAL A 23 -17.31 44.34 18.92
N ASP A 24 -18.52 44.64 19.41
CA ASP A 24 -19.75 44.69 18.64
C ASP A 24 -19.76 45.96 17.78
N HIS A 25 -20.04 45.82 16.48
CA HIS A 25 -20.58 46.91 15.67
C HIS A 25 -21.61 46.35 14.68
N SER A 26 -22.81 46.16 15.22
CA SER A 26 -24.06 46.31 14.48
C SER A 26 -24.14 47.74 13.93
N LEU A 27 -23.78 47.97 12.68
CA LEU A 27 -24.21 49.10 11.85
C LEU A 27 -23.88 48.73 10.39
N LEU A 28 -24.88 48.85 9.51
CA LEU A 28 -24.91 48.53 8.06
C LEU A 28 -25.72 47.28 7.65
N SER A 29 -26.80 47.00 8.38
CA SER A 29 -28.09 46.74 7.73
C SER A 29 -28.82 48.08 7.56
N ASN A 30 -28.97 48.56 6.33
CA ASN A 30 -30.09 49.39 5.82
C ASN A 30 -29.68 50.12 4.55
N LEU A 31 -30.01 49.52 3.40
CA LEU A 31 -30.43 50.23 2.19
C LEU A 31 -31.06 49.21 1.25
N SER A 32 -32.21 48.70 1.69
CA SER A 32 -33.25 48.20 0.80
C SER A 32 -33.80 49.40 0.02
N LEU A 33 -33.76 49.31 -1.31
CA LEU A 33 -34.66 50.08 -2.18
C LEU A 33 -35.67 49.08 -2.72
N GLU A 34 -36.88 49.17 -2.19
CA GLU A 34 -38.10 48.57 -2.72
C GLU A 34 -38.35 49.09 -4.14
N GLU A 35 -38.79 48.23 -5.06
CA GLU A 35 -39.55 48.66 -6.25
C GLU A 35 -41.02 48.24 -6.08
N PRO A 36 -41.98 49.09 -6.50
CA PRO A 36 -43.40 48.91 -6.23
C PRO A 36 -44.13 48.03 -7.26
N HIS A 37 -45.33 47.64 -6.83
CA HIS A 37 -46.36 46.81 -7.45
C HIS A 37 -46.87 47.24 -8.85
N GLU A 38 -47.32 46.19 -9.57
CA GLU A 38 -48.53 46.08 -10.41
C GLU A 38 -48.61 46.52 -11.89
N SER A 39 -48.79 45.48 -12.73
CA SER A 39 -49.96 45.21 -13.60
C SER A 39 -49.81 45.32 -15.13
N PHE A 40 -50.63 44.45 -15.77
CA PHE A 40 -50.93 44.24 -17.20
C PHE A 40 -49.92 43.46 -18.06
N ALA A 41 -50.32 42.58 -18.98
CA ALA A 41 -51.49 41.73 -19.22
C ALA A 41 -51.15 40.95 -20.51
N GLY A 42 -51.58 39.69 -20.61
CA GLY A 42 -51.91 39.02 -21.88
C GLY A 42 -50.79 38.81 -22.90
N SER A 43 -50.34 37.56 -23.07
CA SER A 43 -50.90 36.73 -24.15
C SER A 43 -50.17 35.39 -24.19
N GLN A 44 -51.00 34.36 -24.33
CA GLN A 44 -50.71 32.93 -24.34
C GLN A 44 -49.90 32.50 -25.59
N ILE A 45 -49.58 31.20 -25.60
CA ILE A 45 -49.26 30.28 -26.71
C ILE A 45 -47.79 29.82 -26.65
N TRP A 46 -47.41 28.54 -26.48
CA TRP A 46 -48.13 27.27 -26.35
C TRP A 46 -47.14 26.28 -25.67
N THR A 47 -47.60 25.47 -24.71
CA THR A 47 -46.87 24.28 -24.23
C THR A 47 -47.58 23.03 -24.77
N PRO A 48 -46.91 22.12 -25.51
CA PRO A 48 -47.51 20.83 -25.80
C PRO A 48 -47.27 19.89 -24.60
N THR A 49 -48.35 19.61 -23.88
CA THR A 49 -48.46 18.42 -23.02
C THR A 49 -49.57 17.57 -23.60
N CYS A 50 -49.30 16.30 -23.89
CA CYS A 50 -50.14 15.19 -23.42
C CYS A 50 -49.53 13.83 -23.78
N TRP A 51 -49.43 12.99 -22.77
CA TRP A 51 -49.17 11.55 -22.84
C TRP A 51 -50.36 10.79 -23.44
N SER A 52 -50.09 9.69 -24.17
CA SER A 52 -50.59 8.36 -23.77
C SER A 52 -49.94 7.22 -24.57
N ARG A 53 -49.87 6.09 -23.87
CA ARG A 53 -49.05 4.89 -24.00
C ARG A 53 -49.52 3.94 -25.11
N ASN A 54 -48.60 3.23 -25.77
CA ASN A 54 -48.66 1.77 -25.98
C ASN A 54 -47.40 1.23 -26.67
N GLY A 55 -46.85 0.13 -26.13
CA GLY A 55 -46.21 -0.94 -26.89
C GLY A 55 -44.71 -0.84 -27.21
N SER A 56 -43.93 -1.64 -26.48
CA SER A 56 -42.76 -2.44 -26.91
C SER A 56 -41.53 -1.77 -27.56
N ASP A 57 -40.39 -2.09 -26.93
CA ASP A 57 -39.07 -2.35 -27.52
C ASP A 57 -38.04 -1.22 -27.75
N THR A 58 -36.84 -1.52 -27.22
CA THR A 58 -35.48 -1.11 -27.60
C THR A 58 -34.99 0.34 -27.40
N SER A 59 -34.00 0.44 -26.50
CA SER A 59 -32.72 1.16 -26.62
C SER A 59 -32.66 2.68 -26.87
N SER A 60 -31.99 3.37 -25.94
CA SER A 60 -31.00 4.46 -26.17
C SER A 60 -31.37 5.61 -27.12
N ALA A 61 -31.63 6.80 -26.57
CA ALA A 61 -31.16 8.07 -27.15
C ALA A 61 -31.24 9.23 -26.12
N ASN A 62 -30.08 9.85 -25.84
CA ASN A 62 -30.00 11.23 -25.38
C ASN A 62 -30.07 12.11 -26.63
N GLU A 63 -31.16 12.84 -26.86
CA GLU A 63 -31.25 13.80 -27.96
C GLU A 63 -30.71 15.17 -27.51
N THR A 64 -29.57 15.56 -28.06
CA THR A 64 -29.09 16.95 -28.08
C THR A 64 -29.85 17.76 -29.13
N PRO A 65 -30.15 19.06 -28.92
CA PRO A 65 -30.80 19.90 -29.91
C PRO A 65 -30.01 19.94 -31.22
N ASP A 66 -30.72 19.95 -32.35
CA ASP A 66 -30.14 19.88 -33.68
C ASP A 66 -29.30 21.13 -34.00
N LYS A 67 -28.24 20.98 -34.81
CA LYS A 67 -27.22 22.03 -35.05
C LYS A 67 -27.79 23.33 -35.62
N CYS A 68 -28.94 23.27 -36.30
CA CYS A 68 -29.64 24.45 -36.83
C CYS A 68 -30.29 25.29 -35.72
N ASP A 69 -30.82 24.68 -34.66
CA ASP A 69 -31.51 25.39 -33.59
C ASP A 69 -30.53 26.14 -32.68
N GLN A 70 -29.34 25.59 -32.47
CA GLN A 70 -28.27 26.25 -31.72
C GLN A 70 -27.74 27.50 -32.45
N ALA A 71 -27.60 27.43 -33.78
CA ALA A 71 -27.15 28.57 -34.58
C ALA A 71 -28.14 29.74 -34.57
N ILE A 72 -29.45 29.45 -34.55
CA ILE A 72 -30.50 30.47 -34.47
C ILE A 72 -30.50 31.14 -33.08
N LEU A 73 -30.32 30.36 -32.02
CA LEU A 73 -30.20 30.89 -30.66
C LEU A 73 -28.98 31.82 -30.50
N ASP A 74 -27.85 31.43 -31.10
CA ASP A 74 -26.60 32.20 -31.02
C ASP A 74 -26.70 33.54 -31.75
N VAL A 75 -27.34 33.58 -32.93
CA VAL A 75 -27.59 34.82 -33.69
C VAL A 75 -28.55 35.75 -32.93
N TYR A 76 -29.60 35.20 -32.32
CA TYR A 76 -30.56 35.98 -31.51
C TYR A 76 -29.88 36.60 -30.28
N ASN A 77 -29.05 35.82 -29.58
CA ASN A 77 -28.30 36.27 -28.42
C ASN A 77 -27.27 37.37 -28.76
N GLU A 78 -26.55 37.25 -29.87
CA GLU A 78 -25.61 38.28 -30.35
C GLU A 78 -26.33 39.59 -30.74
N MET A 79 -27.38 39.52 -31.57
CA MET A 79 -28.01 40.73 -32.11
C MET A 79 -28.83 41.52 -31.07
N VAL A 80 -29.59 40.83 -30.22
CA VAL A 80 -30.57 41.49 -29.34
C VAL A 80 -29.95 41.82 -28.00
N ILE A 81 -29.34 40.84 -27.32
CA ILE A 81 -28.74 41.03 -26.00
C ILE A 81 -27.47 41.88 -26.10
N GLY A 82 -26.69 41.73 -27.18
CA GLY A 82 -25.52 42.56 -27.47
C GLY A 82 -25.87 44.04 -27.62
N LYS A 83 -26.89 44.38 -28.44
CA LYS A 83 -27.34 45.78 -28.63
C LYS A 83 -27.92 46.39 -27.36
N LEU A 84 -28.67 45.63 -26.56
CA LEU A 84 -29.21 46.08 -25.29
C LEU A 84 -28.10 46.36 -24.25
N ARG A 85 -27.07 45.51 -24.19
CA ARG A 85 -25.87 45.75 -23.35
C ARG A 85 -25.12 47.01 -23.77
N GLN A 86 -25.00 47.27 -25.07
CA GLN A 86 -24.30 48.47 -25.59
C GLN A 86 -25.06 49.76 -25.30
N ARG A 87 -26.40 49.74 -25.42
CA ARG A 87 -27.27 50.87 -25.03
C ARG A 87 -27.21 51.15 -23.53
N ARG A 88 -27.24 50.12 -22.67
CA ARG A 88 -27.07 50.29 -21.22
C ARG A 88 -25.69 50.88 -20.86
N LYS A 89 -24.61 50.39 -21.47
CA LYS A 89 -23.26 50.95 -21.27
C LYS A 89 -23.19 52.42 -21.67
N SER A 90 -23.77 52.80 -22.81
CA SER A 90 -23.81 54.20 -23.27
C SER A 90 -24.62 55.10 -22.33
N LYS A 91 -25.79 54.66 -21.87
CA LYS A 91 -26.60 55.41 -20.89
C LYS A 91 -25.88 55.61 -19.56
N ASN A 92 -25.23 54.56 -19.04
CA ASN A 92 -24.48 54.65 -17.78
C ASN A 92 -23.24 55.55 -17.93
N ALA A 93 -22.53 55.49 -19.07
CA ALA A 93 -21.41 56.36 -19.35
C ALA A 93 -21.81 57.84 -19.41
N LYS A 94 -22.97 58.16 -20.01
CA LYS A 94 -23.51 59.54 -20.04
C LYS A 94 -23.82 60.05 -18.63
N LYS A 95 -24.55 59.26 -17.83
CA LYS A 95 -24.87 59.61 -16.43
C LYS A 95 -23.62 59.83 -15.58
N ALA A 96 -22.62 58.96 -15.71
CA ALA A 96 -21.34 59.12 -15.02
C ALA A 96 -20.58 60.38 -15.47
N THR A 97 -20.61 60.69 -16.77
CA THR A 97 -19.98 61.90 -17.33
C THR A 97 -20.65 63.17 -16.81
N GLU A 98 -21.98 63.18 -16.73
CA GLU A 98 -22.75 64.29 -16.16
C GLU A 98 -22.45 64.49 -14.67
N ALA A 99 -22.41 63.41 -13.88
CA ALA A 99 -22.04 63.48 -12.47
C ALA A 99 -20.63 64.02 -12.26
N CYS A 100 -19.64 63.54 -13.03
CA CYS A 100 -18.25 64.03 -12.94
C CYS A 100 -18.13 65.50 -13.34
N LYS A 101 -18.87 65.95 -14.37
CA LYS A 101 -18.91 67.38 -14.74
C LYS A 101 -19.50 68.23 -13.63
N LEU A 102 -20.55 67.74 -12.96
CA LEU A 102 -21.19 68.44 -11.85
C LEU A 102 -20.22 68.60 -10.67
N ILE A 103 -19.48 67.53 -10.33
CA ILE A 103 -18.41 67.60 -9.31
C ILE A 103 -17.30 68.57 -9.72
N CYS A 104 -16.84 68.54 -10.98
CA CYS A 104 -15.81 69.47 -11.46
C CYS A 104 -16.27 70.93 -11.42
N ASN A 105 -17.55 71.19 -11.69
CA ASN A 105 -18.15 72.52 -11.57
C ASN A 105 -18.33 72.96 -10.11
N VAL A 106 -18.49 72.04 -9.16
CA VAL A 106 -18.49 72.37 -7.72
C VAL A 106 -17.09 72.73 -7.24
N ILE A 107 -16.07 71.99 -7.68
CA ILE A 107 -14.66 72.20 -7.29
C ILE A 107 -14.09 73.47 -7.94
N ALA A 108 -14.41 73.72 -9.21
CA ALA A 108 -13.99 74.90 -9.96
C ALA A 108 -15.21 75.55 -10.64
N PRO A 109 -15.93 76.46 -9.97
CA PRO A 109 -17.19 77.04 -10.48
C PRO A 109 -17.10 77.71 -11.84
N SER A 110 -15.96 78.32 -12.16
CA SER A 110 -15.74 79.07 -13.41
C SER A 110 -15.00 78.27 -14.48
N ASP A 111 -14.24 77.23 -14.09
CA ASP A 111 -13.33 76.48 -14.96
C ASP A 111 -13.55 74.96 -14.91
N GLY A 112 -14.67 74.49 -14.37
CA GLY A 112 -14.96 73.06 -14.16
C GLY A 112 -14.88 72.24 -15.45
N GLN A 113 -15.16 72.84 -16.61
CA GLN A 113 -15.01 72.20 -17.91
C GLN A 113 -13.53 72.01 -18.31
N LYS A 114 -12.66 72.99 -18.01
CA LYS A 114 -11.21 72.86 -18.20
C LYS A 114 -10.62 71.87 -17.21
N LEU A 115 -11.10 71.85 -15.97
CA LEU A 115 -10.71 70.85 -14.96
C LEU A 115 -11.09 69.43 -15.41
N PHE A 116 -12.31 69.24 -15.92
CA PHE A 116 -12.76 67.95 -16.46
C PHE A 116 -11.92 67.49 -17.67
N GLN A 117 -11.50 68.43 -18.52
CA GLN A 117 -10.58 68.14 -19.63
C GLN A 117 -9.18 67.80 -19.13
N ALA A 118 -8.64 68.56 -18.18
CA ALA A 118 -7.32 68.32 -17.57
C ALA A 118 -7.25 66.95 -16.87
N ILE A 119 -8.30 66.55 -16.14
CA ILE A 119 -8.40 65.22 -15.51
C ILE A 119 -8.42 64.09 -16.56
N ASN A 120 -9.00 64.33 -17.73
CA ASN A 120 -8.97 63.35 -18.82
C ASN A 120 -7.64 63.33 -19.58
N ILE A 121 -6.92 64.45 -19.65
CA ILE A 121 -5.59 64.56 -20.27
C ILE A 121 -4.50 63.99 -19.36
N ALA A 122 -4.62 64.14 -18.03
CA ALA A 122 -3.71 63.56 -17.04
C ALA A 122 -3.68 62.01 -17.02
N LYS A 123 -4.47 61.34 -17.86
CA LYS A 123 -4.47 59.87 -18.01
C LYS A 123 -3.34 59.32 -18.87
N SER A 124 -2.43 60.14 -19.41
CA SER A 124 -1.33 59.66 -20.26
C SER A 124 0.03 60.07 -19.72
N GLU A 125 0.60 59.24 -18.88
CA GLU A 125 1.95 58.66 -19.00
C GLU A 125 2.09 57.60 -17.89
N PRO A 126 2.62 56.40 -18.18
CA PRO A 126 2.88 55.42 -17.12
C PRO A 126 3.90 55.98 -16.14
N SER A 127 3.60 55.90 -14.84
CA SER A 127 4.55 56.30 -13.80
C SER A 127 5.85 55.49 -13.92
N LYS A 128 6.98 56.07 -13.47
CA LYS A 128 8.29 55.38 -13.51
C LYS A 128 8.24 54.06 -12.73
N GLU A 129 7.43 54.02 -11.67
CA GLU A 129 7.13 52.87 -10.85
C GLU A 129 6.39 51.77 -11.65
N THR A 130 5.40 52.15 -12.46
CA THR A 130 4.67 51.23 -13.34
C THR A 130 5.59 50.61 -14.38
N ILE A 131 6.50 51.40 -14.97
CA ILE A 131 7.49 50.90 -15.94
C ILE A 131 8.41 49.87 -15.28
N ALA A 132 8.91 50.14 -14.07
CA ALA A 132 9.75 49.20 -13.32
C ALA A 132 9.01 47.88 -13.02
N LEU A 133 7.73 47.94 -12.65
CA LEU A 133 6.89 46.76 -12.42
C LEU A 133 6.61 45.97 -13.71
N ILE A 134 6.46 46.64 -14.84
CA ILE A 134 6.32 45.99 -16.16
C ILE A 134 7.61 45.28 -16.54
N THR A 135 8.78 45.91 -16.33
CA THR A 135 10.09 45.27 -16.56
C THR A 135 10.25 44.04 -15.66
N ALA A 136 9.90 44.15 -14.38
CA ALA A 136 9.92 43.03 -13.44
C ALA A 136 9.00 41.89 -13.91
N PHE A 137 7.78 42.20 -14.35
CA PHE A 137 6.84 41.21 -14.90
C PHE A 137 7.44 40.42 -16.07
N ASN A 138 8.10 41.10 -17.02
CA ASN A 138 8.66 40.44 -18.21
C ASN A 138 9.87 39.56 -17.89
N ASN A 139 10.70 39.98 -16.93
CA ASN A 139 11.91 39.26 -16.54
C ASN A 139 11.63 38.02 -15.65
N THR A 140 10.40 37.82 -15.19
CA THR A 140 10.09 36.67 -14.33
C THR A 140 9.89 35.35 -15.09
N PRO A 141 10.46 34.23 -14.59
CA PRO A 141 10.35 32.94 -15.26
C PRO A 141 9.04 32.19 -14.98
N THR A 142 8.42 32.40 -13.80
CA THR A 142 7.22 31.62 -13.40
C THR A 142 5.93 32.40 -13.58
N THR A 143 4.87 31.70 -13.99
CA THR A 143 3.54 32.31 -14.18
C THR A 143 2.93 32.79 -12.87
N ASN A 144 3.34 32.23 -11.72
CA ASN A 144 2.90 32.66 -10.40
C ASN A 144 3.53 34.01 -10.01
N LEU A 145 4.84 34.16 -10.16
CA LEU A 145 5.52 35.44 -9.93
C LEU A 145 4.98 36.53 -10.87
N LYS A 146 4.71 36.19 -12.14
CA LYS A 146 4.01 37.09 -13.08
C LYS A 146 2.66 37.56 -12.55
N THR A 147 1.90 36.67 -11.93
CA THR A 147 0.58 36.99 -11.37
C THR A 147 0.70 37.85 -10.12
N GLN A 148 1.70 37.59 -9.28
CA GLN A 148 1.99 38.38 -8.08
C GLN A 148 2.41 39.81 -8.44
N ILE A 149 3.38 39.97 -9.34
CA ILE A 149 3.83 41.30 -9.78
C ILE A 149 2.71 42.06 -10.47
N LEU A 150 1.96 41.41 -11.37
CA LEU A 150 0.81 42.04 -12.02
C LEU A 150 -0.28 42.43 -11.01
N SER A 151 -0.46 41.68 -9.92
CA SER A 151 -1.47 41.98 -8.90
C SER A 151 -1.23 43.31 -8.15
N ILE A 152 -0.01 43.85 -8.20
CA ILE A 152 0.35 45.12 -7.57
C ILE A 152 -0.35 46.29 -8.26
N TYR A 153 -0.39 46.31 -9.59
CA TYR A 153 -0.93 47.43 -10.39
C TYR A 153 -2.15 47.04 -11.24
N ALA A 154 -2.66 45.80 -11.13
CA ALA A 154 -3.79 45.34 -11.93
C ALA A 154 -5.11 46.11 -11.70
N TYR A 155 -5.26 46.77 -10.55
CA TYR A 155 -6.42 47.60 -10.21
C TYR A 155 -6.26 49.07 -10.56
N GLU A 156 -5.03 49.56 -10.72
CA GLU A 156 -4.73 50.97 -11.03
C GLU A 156 -5.17 51.34 -12.46
N HIS A 157 -5.24 50.36 -13.35
CA HIS A 157 -5.51 50.56 -14.77
C HIS A 157 -6.69 49.73 -15.27
N SER A 158 -7.36 50.24 -16.32
CA SER A 158 -8.39 49.48 -17.03
C SER A 158 -7.77 48.29 -17.78
N ILE A 159 -8.56 47.27 -18.10
CA ILE A 159 -8.07 46.09 -18.84
C ILE A 159 -7.43 46.52 -20.17
N LYS A 160 -8.04 47.49 -20.89
CA LYS A 160 -7.50 47.97 -22.17
C LYS A 160 -6.18 48.72 -21.98
N SER A 161 -6.13 49.59 -20.97
CA SER A 161 -4.92 50.36 -20.62
C SER A 161 -3.76 49.45 -20.23
N LEU A 162 -4.01 48.38 -19.45
CA LEU A 162 -2.98 47.39 -19.13
C LEU A 162 -2.48 46.64 -20.37
N GLN A 163 -3.36 46.36 -21.34
CA GLN A 163 -2.92 45.73 -22.58
C GLN A 163 -2.03 46.69 -23.38
N GLU A 164 -2.45 47.94 -23.54
CA GLU A 164 -1.68 49.00 -24.23
C GLU A 164 -0.32 49.26 -23.57
N LEU A 165 -0.24 49.29 -22.23
CA LEU A 165 1.00 49.47 -21.48
C LEU A 165 1.99 48.31 -21.65
N HIS A 166 1.49 47.10 -21.90
CA HIS A 166 2.32 45.92 -22.07
C HIS A 166 2.71 45.63 -23.52
N GLU A 167 2.01 46.18 -24.53
CA GLU A 167 2.31 45.97 -25.95
C GLU A 167 3.80 46.10 -26.32
N PRO A 168 4.58 47.08 -25.82
CA PRO A 168 6.00 47.21 -26.16
C PRO A 168 6.87 46.04 -25.69
N PHE A 169 6.42 45.31 -24.67
CA PHE A 169 7.21 44.27 -24.02
C PHE A 169 6.63 42.86 -24.19
N GLY A 170 5.33 42.74 -24.49
CA GLY A 170 4.67 41.46 -24.75
C GLY A 170 3.15 41.50 -24.60
N LYS A 171 2.46 40.54 -25.21
CA LYS A 171 0.99 40.48 -25.18
C LYS A 171 0.47 40.08 -23.80
N LEU A 172 -0.28 40.98 -23.16
CA LEU A 172 -0.98 40.69 -21.90
C LEU A 172 -2.42 40.24 -22.17
N THR A 173 -2.77 39.04 -21.70
CA THR A 173 -4.12 38.48 -21.90
C THR A 173 -5.10 38.97 -20.84
N LYS A 174 -6.37 39.11 -21.23
CA LYS A 174 -7.47 39.43 -20.28
C LYS A 174 -7.55 38.43 -19.13
N TRP A 175 -7.23 37.16 -19.38
CA TRP A 175 -7.21 36.12 -18.37
C TRP A 175 -6.11 36.34 -17.32
N GLN A 176 -4.89 36.71 -17.73
CA GLN A 176 -3.81 37.05 -16.79
C GLN A 176 -4.18 38.23 -15.89
N ILE A 177 -4.80 39.28 -16.45
CA ILE A 177 -5.29 40.43 -15.70
C ILE A 177 -6.37 40.01 -14.70
N LYS A 178 -7.35 39.21 -15.13
CA LYS A 178 -8.40 38.70 -14.25
C LYS A 178 -7.82 37.84 -13.12
N ARG A 179 -6.84 37.00 -13.43
CA ARG A 179 -6.16 36.14 -12.44
C ARG A 179 -5.37 36.95 -11.43
N ALA A 180 -4.67 37.99 -11.85
CA ALA A 180 -3.94 38.91 -10.97
C ALA A 180 -4.87 39.70 -10.05
N ARG A 181 -6.04 40.10 -10.55
CA ARG A 181 -7.07 40.76 -9.73
C ARG A 181 -7.65 39.81 -8.67
N ILE A 182 -7.98 38.58 -9.06
CA ILE A 182 -8.44 37.54 -8.11
C ILE A 182 -7.36 37.32 -7.04
N HIS A 183 -6.09 37.22 -7.45
CA HIS A 183 -4.97 37.09 -6.51
C HIS A 183 -4.90 38.24 -5.50
N ALA A 184 -4.95 39.50 -5.96
CA ALA A 184 -4.96 40.66 -5.08
C ALA A 184 -6.16 40.70 -4.11
N CYS A 185 -7.34 40.26 -4.57
CA CYS A 185 -8.53 40.15 -3.71
C CYS A 185 -8.41 39.05 -2.64
N THR A 186 -7.76 37.92 -2.95
CA THR A 186 -7.75 36.75 -2.06
C THR A 186 -6.55 36.71 -1.12
N ASN A 187 -5.38 37.19 -1.56
CA ASN A 187 -4.09 36.95 -0.89
C ASN A 187 -3.29 38.24 -0.62
N GLU A 188 -3.89 39.42 -0.85
CA GLU A 188 -3.23 40.73 -0.90
C GLU A 188 -2.27 40.91 -2.09
N SER A 189 -2.10 42.16 -2.52
CA SER A 189 -1.26 42.49 -3.69
C SER A 189 0.22 42.21 -3.43
N GLY A 190 0.87 41.47 -4.34
CA GLY A 190 2.30 41.20 -4.30
C GLY A 190 2.75 40.09 -3.33
N VAL A 191 1.84 39.46 -2.59
CA VAL A 191 2.17 38.40 -1.62
C VAL A 191 2.42 37.06 -2.31
N ALA A 192 3.47 36.35 -1.87
CA ALA A 192 3.78 35.03 -2.38
C ALA A 192 2.79 33.98 -1.84
N VAL A 193 2.04 33.33 -2.73
CA VAL A 193 1.22 32.17 -2.36
C VAL A 193 2.13 30.97 -2.11
N VAL A 194 2.21 30.54 -0.86
CA VAL A 194 2.84 29.26 -0.49
C VAL A 194 2.05 28.15 -1.17
N LYS A 195 2.69 27.44 -2.10
CA LYS A 195 2.11 26.21 -2.65
C LYS A 195 2.21 25.14 -1.58
N SER A 196 1.10 24.83 -0.93
CA SER A 196 0.99 23.56 -0.22
C SER A 196 1.16 22.43 -1.24
N LEU A 197 2.04 21.47 -0.93
CA LEU A 197 2.18 20.23 -1.70
C LEU A 197 0.87 19.46 -1.58
N CYS A 198 -0.04 19.69 -2.53
CA CYS A 198 -1.29 18.94 -2.61
C CYS A 198 -1.02 17.66 -3.39
N HIS A 199 -0.80 16.56 -2.66
CA HIS A 199 -0.79 15.23 -3.25
C HIS A 199 -2.22 14.87 -3.64
N ARG A 200 -2.47 14.64 -4.94
CA ARG A 200 -3.73 14.05 -5.38
C ARG A 200 -3.75 12.59 -4.94
N VAL A 201 -4.42 12.31 -3.82
CA VAL A 201 -4.70 10.95 -3.39
C VAL A 201 -5.89 10.43 -4.20
N ASN A 202 -5.61 9.64 -5.23
CA ASN A 202 -6.63 8.92 -6.00
C ASN A 202 -6.80 7.49 -5.48
N LEU A 203 -6.86 7.34 -4.15
CA LEU A 203 -7.15 6.07 -3.49
C LEU A 203 -8.32 6.27 -2.54
N ASP A 204 -9.26 5.33 -2.59
CA ASP A 204 -10.36 5.25 -1.65
C ASP A 204 -9.83 4.75 -0.29
N ILE A 205 -9.77 5.67 0.67
CA ILE A 205 -9.21 5.42 2.01
C ILE A 205 -9.98 4.29 2.72
N THR A 206 -11.30 4.22 2.53
CA THR A 206 -12.13 3.20 3.19
C THR A 206 -11.76 1.77 2.74
N LYS A 207 -11.44 1.61 1.46
CA LYS A 207 -10.99 0.33 0.89
C LYS A 207 -9.57 -0.01 1.29
N VAL A 208 -8.73 1.00 1.54
CA VAL A 208 -7.38 0.82 2.08
C VAL A 208 -7.48 0.31 3.51
N ASP A 209 -8.25 0.98 4.36
CA ASP A 209 -8.41 0.61 5.77
C ASP A 209 -8.95 -0.82 5.91
N HIS A 210 -9.98 -1.18 5.14
CA HIS A 210 -10.52 -2.55 5.12
C HIS A 210 -9.45 -3.60 4.78
N PHE A 211 -8.55 -3.30 3.83
CA PHE A 211 -7.45 -4.20 3.50
C PHE A 211 -6.39 -4.24 4.61
N ILE A 212 -6.04 -3.09 5.19
CA ILE A 212 -5.06 -3.02 6.29
C ILE A 212 -5.54 -3.81 7.51
N ASP A 213 -6.81 -3.68 7.87
CA ASP A 213 -7.44 -4.45 8.95
C ASP A 213 -7.40 -5.96 8.69
N PHE A 214 -7.68 -6.37 7.44
CA PHE A 214 -7.55 -7.77 7.06
C PHE A 214 -6.12 -8.29 7.25
N VAL A 215 -5.11 -7.55 6.77
CA VAL A 215 -3.69 -7.93 6.86
C VAL A 215 -3.18 -7.90 8.31
N ASN A 216 -3.77 -7.05 9.16
CA ASN A 216 -3.46 -6.95 10.58
C ASN A 216 -4.12 -8.03 11.45
N ARG A 217 -4.82 -9.01 10.86
CA ARG A 217 -5.31 -10.15 11.64
C ARG A 217 -4.14 -10.99 12.14
N PRO A 218 -4.20 -11.53 13.38
CA PRO A 218 -3.10 -12.27 14.01
C PRO A 218 -2.68 -13.52 13.22
N TYR A 219 -3.52 -14.03 12.34
CA TYR A 219 -3.19 -15.18 11.48
C TYR A 219 -2.12 -14.86 10.42
N PHE A 220 -1.94 -13.58 10.05
CA PHE A 220 -1.04 -13.18 8.96
C PHE A 220 0.31 -12.65 9.42
N HIS A 221 0.45 -12.33 10.70
CA HIS A 221 1.66 -11.76 11.25
C HIS A 221 2.05 -12.39 12.58
N GLN A 222 3.36 -12.50 12.80
CA GLN A 222 3.95 -12.88 14.07
C GLN A 222 4.82 -11.71 14.52
N ASP A 223 4.56 -11.24 15.74
CA ASP A 223 5.39 -10.22 16.37
C ASP A 223 6.76 -10.81 16.67
N VAL A 224 7.81 -10.05 16.35
CA VAL A 224 9.18 -10.43 16.67
C VAL A 224 9.55 -9.78 17.99
N ALA A 225 10.10 -10.57 18.92
CA ALA A 225 10.58 -10.05 20.20
C ALA A 225 11.75 -9.06 20.08
N TYR A 226 12.37 -8.92 18.89
CA TYR A 226 13.55 -8.09 18.68
C TYR A 226 13.54 -7.31 17.35
N GLY A 227 13.96 -6.05 17.44
CA GLY A 227 14.23 -5.14 16.33
C GLY A 227 13.09 -4.16 16.03
N VAL A 228 13.47 -2.91 15.73
CA VAL A 228 12.56 -1.82 15.38
C VAL A 228 12.92 -1.27 13.99
N ARG A 229 11.91 -0.90 13.20
CA ARG A 229 12.05 -0.16 11.95
C ARG A 229 11.69 1.30 12.18
N THR A 230 12.46 2.18 11.56
CA THR A 230 12.19 3.61 11.56
C THR A 230 11.64 4.01 10.19
N LEU A 231 10.39 4.46 10.15
CA LEU A 231 9.75 5.02 8.97
C LEU A 231 10.04 6.53 8.94
N LYS A 232 10.62 7.01 7.84
CA LYS A 232 10.81 8.45 7.62
C LYS A 232 9.68 8.96 6.73
N LEU A 233 8.90 9.89 7.25
CA LEU A 233 7.88 10.61 6.50
C LEU A 233 8.54 11.67 5.62
N GLU A 234 7.87 12.06 4.53
CA GLU A 234 8.31 13.16 3.66
C GLU A 234 8.33 14.51 4.40
N SER A 235 7.62 14.62 5.53
CA SER A 235 7.68 15.75 6.47
C SER A 235 9.00 15.83 7.25
N GLY A 236 9.87 14.81 7.16
CA GLY A 236 11.09 14.68 7.96
C GLY A 236 10.87 14.02 9.33
N GLU A 237 9.64 13.73 9.70
CA GLU A 237 9.29 13.04 10.95
C GLU A 237 9.64 11.54 10.88
N THR A 238 10.08 10.98 12.00
CA THR A 238 10.48 9.57 12.10
C THR A 238 9.57 8.80 13.06
N ILE A 239 8.91 7.76 12.57
CA ILE A 239 8.04 6.89 13.36
C ILE A 239 8.74 5.54 13.57
N GLN A 240 8.79 5.05 14.81
CA GLN A 240 9.33 3.73 15.13
C GLN A 240 8.22 2.69 15.20
N MET A 241 8.45 1.52 14.59
CA MET A 241 7.52 0.40 14.58
C MET A 241 8.28 -0.91 14.82
N PRO A 242 7.76 -1.84 15.65
CA PRO A 242 8.39 -3.14 15.84
C PRO A 242 8.48 -3.93 14.53
N ASN A 243 9.50 -4.78 14.41
CA ASN A 243 9.60 -5.71 13.30
C ASN A 243 8.46 -6.72 13.33
N VAL A 244 7.86 -6.93 12.17
CA VAL A 244 6.78 -7.88 11.98
C VAL A 244 7.20 -8.92 10.96
N ILE A 245 6.99 -10.21 11.27
CA ILE A 245 7.16 -11.30 10.32
C ILE A 245 5.81 -11.65 9.74
N ARG A 246 5.72 -11.69 8.40
CA ARG A 246 4.56 -12.23 7.71
C ARG A 246 4.66 -13.75 7.64
N THR A 247 3.58 -14.41 8.07
CA THR A 247 3.45 -15.88 8.02
C THR A 247 3.16 -16.37 6.60
N VAL A 248 2.46 -15.54 5.80
CA VAL A 248 2.06 -15.85 4.42
C VAL A 248 2.75 -14.94 3.41
N THR A 249 2.90 -15.43 2.18
CA THR A 249 3.45 -14.64 1.07
C THR A 249 2.47 -13.56 0.61
N ARG A 250 2.99 -12.50 -0.03
CA ARG A 250 2.18 -11.38 -0.56
C ARG A 250 1.07 -11.88 -1.51
N SER A 251 1.38 -12.85 -2.37
CA SER A 251 0.44 -13.43 -3.33
C SER A 251 -0.70 -14.18 -2.64
N THR A 252 -0.38 -15.05 -1.67
CA THR A 252 -1.37 -15.81 -0.90
C THR A 252 -2.28 -14.88 -0.12
N MET A 253 -1.72 -13.85 0.52
CA MET A 253 -2.47 -12.86 1.29
C MET A 253 -3.49 -12.10 0.42
N VAL A 254 -3.07 -11.65 -0.77
CA VAL A 254 -3.97 -10.98 -1.72
C VAL A 254 -5.06 -11.94 -2.21
N SER A 255 -4.73 -13.20 -2.49
CA SER A 255 -5.73 -14.21 -2.89
C SER A 255 -6.75 -14.49 -1.78
N GLN A 256 -6.31 -14.61 -0.53
CA GLN A 256 -7.17 -14.81 0.63
C GLN A 256 -8.06 -13.58 0.88
N TYR A 257 -7.53 -12.38 0.68
CA TYR A 257 -8.32 -11.15 0.77
C TYR A 257 -9.44 -11.12 -0.28
N PHE A 258 -9.15 -11.50 -1.54
CA PHE A 258 -10.20 -11.58 -2.56
C PHE A 258 -11.27 -12.63 -2.22
N GLN A 259 -10.89 -13.77 -1.64
CA GLN A 259 -11.85 -14.76 -1.15
C GLN A 259 -12.73 -14.18 -0.02
N PHE A 260 -12.12 -13.48 0.93
CA PHE A 260 -12.82 -12.81 2.02
C PHE A 260 -13.80 -11.74 1.50
N CYS A 261 -13.36 -10.88 0.56
CA CYS A 261 -14.24 -9.88 -0.06
C CYS A 261 -15.40 -10.51 -0.83
N LYS A 262 -15.20 -11.69 -1.46
CA LYS A 262 -16.26 -12.41 -2.14
C LYS A 262 -17.32 -12.93 -1.15
N GLN A 263 -16.91 -13.35 0.03
CA GLN A 263 -17.82 -13.81 1.09
C GLN A 263 -18.64 -12.64 1.67
N GLU A 264 -17.98 -11.52 1.94
CA GLU A 264 -18.58 -10.30 2.50
C GLU A 264 -19.32 -9.44 1.45
N GLN A 265 -19.36 -9.84 0.18
CA GLN A 265 -19.90 -9.06 -0.94
C GLN A 265 -19.29 -7.63 -1.03
N TYR A 266 -17.99 -7.52 -0.74
CA TYR A 266 -17.27 -6.25 -0.71
C TYR A 266 -16.47 -6.01 -1.99
N GLN A 267 -16.52 -4.79 -2.53
CA GLN A 267 -15.71 -4.40 -3.68
C GLN A 267 -14.30 -3.95 -3.25
N SER A 268 -13.34 -4.85 -3.43
CA SER A 268 -11.91 -4.61 -3.15
C SER A 268 -11.23 -3.68 -4.16
N LEU A 269 -10.04 -3.19 -3.79
CA LEU A 269 -9.10 -2.50 -4.69
C LEU A 269 -8.52 -3.46 -5.73
N SER A 270 -7.93 -2.89 -6.78
CA SER A 270 -7.24 -3.68 -7.81
C SER A 270 -6.09 -4.49 -7.20
N ARG A 271 -5.85 -5.68 -7.76
CA ARG A 271 -4.73 -6.55 -7.35
C ARG A 271 -3.40 -5.79 -7.29
N TYR A 272 -3.13 -4.95 -8.29
CA TYR A 272 -1.94 -4.11 -8.36
C TYR A 272 -1.82 -3.17 -7.16
N THR A 273 -2.90 -2.44 -6.84
CA THR A 273 -2.94 -1.50 -5.71
C THR A 273 -2.66 -2.22 -4.38
N LEU A 274 -3.21 -3.42 -4.18
CA LEU A 274 -2.97 -4.22 -2.98
C LEU A 274 -1.49 -4.64 -2.86
N PHE A 275 -0.84 -5.01 -3.97
CA PHE A 275 0.59 -5.31 -3.96
C PHE A 275 1.44 -4.08 -3.63
N CYS A 276 1.12 -2.91 -4.19
CA CYS A 276 1.81 -1.66 -3.84
C CYS A 276 1.69 -1.34 -2.34
N ILE A 277 0.51 -1.54 -1.74
CA ILE A 277 0.31 -1.37 -0.29
C ILE A 277 1.21 -2.34 0.50
N LEU A 278 1.29 -3.62 0.08
CA LEU A 278 2.15 -4.62 0.72
C LEU A 278 3.65 -4.40 0.49
N GLU A 279 4.02 -3.65 -0.55
CA GLU A 279 5.39 -3.26 -0.88
C GLU A 279 5.84 -2.08 -0.03
N VAL A 280 5.05 -1.01 0.09
CA VAL A 280 5.34 0.09 1.02
C VAL A 280 5.39 -0.43 2.46
N ARG A 281 4.47 -1.33 2.81
CA ARG A 281 4.50 -2.04 4.09
C ARG A 281 5.42 -3.24 4.01
N GLU A 282 6.71 -3.01 3.84
CA GLU A 282 7.67 -4.11 3.89
C GLU A 282 7.61 -4.80 5.25
N ALA A 283 7.47 -6.11 5.23
CA ALA A 283 7.60 -6.95 6.41
C ALA A 283 8.50 -8.11 6.03
N SER A 284 9.28 -8.57 7.00
CA SER A 284 10.13 -9.75 6.80
C SER A 284 9.22 -10.93 6.47
N GLN A 285 9.47 -11.59 5.36
CA GLN A 285 8.83 -12.88 5.11
C GLN A 285 9.54 -13.93 5.95
N ARG A 286 8.81 -14.91 6.46
CA ARG A 286 9.41 -16.09 7.08
C ARG A 286 10.19 -16.86 6.00
N LYS A 287 11.49 -16.59 5.87
CA LYS A 287 12.37 -17.21 4.86
C LYS A 287 12.83 -18.61 5.26
N SER A 288 12.68 -18.99 6.53
CA SER A 288 13.18 -20.25 7.03
C SER A 288 12.44 -20.70 8.29
N LEU A 289 12.10 -21.99 8.32
CA LEU A 289 11.77 -22.73 9.53
C LEU A 289 13.06 -23.22 10.24
N GLN A 290 14.26 -22.76 9.86
CA GLN A 290 15.51 -23.10 10.57
C GLN A 290 15.37 -22.77 12.05
N GLY A 291 15.17 -23.81 12.86
CA GLY A 291 14.74 -23.74 14.25
C GLY A 291 13.73 -24.83 14.61
N LEU A 292 12.94 -25.30 13.63
CA LEU A 292 12.20 -26.56 13.69
C LEU A 292 13.01 -27.62 12.96
N ASN A 293 13.45 -28.63 13.69
CA ASN A 293 14.24 -29.71 13.10
C ASN A 293 13.34 -30.60 12.25
N ASN A 294 13.31 -30.38 10.93
CA ASN A 294 12.48 -31.15 9.99
C ASN A 294 12.98 -32.59 9.77
N THR A 295 14.08 -33.02 10.42
CA THR A 295 14.70 -34.33 10.18
C THR A 295 13.73 -35.51 10.28
N ALA A 296 12.77 -35.48 11.21
CA ALA A 296 11.76 -36.53 11.33
C ALA A 296 10.75 -36.51 10.16
N THR A 297 10.37 -35.32 9.70
CA THR A 297 9.51 -35.14 8.53
C THR A 297 10.23 -35.58 7.26
N ASP A 298 11.46 -35.11 7.06
CA ASP A 298 12.29 -35.45 5.90
C ASP A 298 12.58 -36.97 5.86
N GLY A 299 12.89 -37.58 7.01
CA GLY A 299 13.04 -39.02 7.14
C GLY A 299 11.75 -39.79 6.84
N SER A 300 10.58 -39.29 7.29
CA SER A 300 9.27 -39.89 6.98
C SER A 300 8.94 -39.80 5.49
N MET A 301 9.24 -38.67 4.84
CA MET A 301 9.09 -38.47 3.40
C MET A 301 10.06 -39.34 2.60
N ALA A 302 11.29 -39.52 3.08
CA ALA A 302 12.28 -40.38 2.44
C ALA A 302 11.79 -41.84 2.34
N PHE A 303 11.10 -42.37 3.35
CA PHE A 303 10.44 -43.68 3.23
C PHE A 303 9.37 -43.71 2.12
N GLU A 304 8.60 -42.64 1.93
CA GLU A 304 7.61 -42.54 0.86
C GLU A 304 8.30 -42.49 -0.52
N THR A 305 9.42 -41.78 -0.63
CA THR A 305 10.28 -41.79 -1.82
C THR A 305 10.79 -43.19 -2.13
N LEU A 306 11.32 -43.93 -1.15
CA LEU A 306 11.79 -45.30 -1.35
C LEU A 306 10.67 -46.26 -1.75
N THR A 307 9.48 -46.12 -1.16
CA THR A 307 8.29 -46.87 -1.58
C THR A 307 7.93 -46.57 -3.03
N SER A 308 7.93 -45.29 -3.44
CA SER A 308 7.67 -44.90 -4.82
C SER A 308 8.72 -45.48 -5.78
N ILE A 309 10.00 -45.47 -5.41
CA ILE A 309 11.07 -46.08 -6.20
C ILE A 309 10.81 -47.59 -6.36
N ALA A 310 10.46 -48.31 -5.29
CA ALA A 310 10.13 -49.74 -5.36
C ALA A 310 8.91 -50.01 -6.26
N GLU A 311 7.89 -49.15 -6.24
CA GLU A 311 6.73 -49.25 -7.12
C GLU A 311 7.06 -48.96 -8.59
N GLN A 312 7.86 -47.92 -8.87
CA GLN A 312 8.33 -47.62 -10.23
C GLN A 312 9.15 -48.77 -10.80
N LEU A 313 10.00 -49.38 -9.98
CA LEU A 313 10.74 -50.57 -10.33
C LEU A 313 9.83 -51.76 -10.71
N THR A 314 8.62 -51.83 -10.14
CA THR A 314 7.61 -52.86 -10.48
C THR A 314 6.99 -52.66 -11.87
N THR A 315 6.80 -51.42 -12.31
CA THR A 315 6.23 -51.15 -13.64
C THR A 315 7.19 -51.55 -14.77
N VAL A 316 8.48 -51.63 -14.46
CA VAL A 316 9.56 -51.93 -15.41
C VAL A 316 9.84 -53.43 -15.52
N GLY A 317 9.34 -54.25 -14.60
CA GLY A 317 9.46 -55.72 -14.70
C GLY A 317 9.87 -56.43 -13.42
N LEU A 318 9.98 -55.74 -12.28
CA LEU A 318 10.20 -56.43 -11.00
C LEU A 318 9.01 -57.29 -10.57
N ASN A 319 9.34 -58.41 -9.94
CA ASN A 319 8.34 -59.30 -9.38
C ASN A 319 7.52 -58.56 -8.31
N LYS A 320 6.21 -58.46 -8.54
CA LYS A 320 5.24 -57.81 -7.64
C LYS A 320 5.28 -58.36 -6.21
N THR A 321 5.64 -59.63 -6.00
CA THR A 321 5.79 -60.20 -4.65
C THR A 321 7.02 -59.65 -3.93
N CYS A 322 8.13 -59.47 -4.64
CA CYS A 322 9.35 -58.88 -4.12
C CYS A 322 9.11 -57.42 -3.71
N THR A 323 8.51 -56.61 -4.59
CA THR A 323 8.15 -55.22 -4.26
C THR A 323 7.27 -55.13 -3.03
N ARG A 324 6.22 -55.96 -2.96
CA ARG A 324 5.31 -55.96 -1.81
C ARG A 324 6.03 -56.32 -0.50
N SER A 325 7.04 -57.17 -0.56
CA SER A 325 7.89 -57.50 0.58
C SER A 325 8.74 -56.30 1.02
N ILE A 326 9.41 -55.64 0.07
CA ILE A 326 10.24 -54.45 0.32
C ILE A 326 9.41 -53.33 0.93
N VAL A 327 8.25 -53.00 0.34
CA VAL A 327 7.36 -51.93 0.83
C VAL A 327 6.90 -52.21 2.25
N LYS A 328 6.49 -53.45 2.57
CA LYS A 328 6.11 -53.83 3.93
C LYS A 328 7.25 -53.68 4.94
N ARG A 329 8.47 -54.03 4.55
CA ARG A 329 9.66 -53.88 5.41
C ARG A 329 10.02 -52.40 5.62
N LEU A 330 9.90 -51.57 4.59
CA LEU A 330 10.04 -50.12 4.70
C LEU A 330 9.01 -49.51 5.66
N GLU A 331 7.74 -49.91 5.56
CA GLU A 331 6.69 -49.47 6.49
C GLU A 331 6.97 -49.89 7.94
N LYS A 332 7.38 -51.16 8.15
CA LYS A 332 7.76 -51.66 9.48
C LYS A 332 8.96 -50.91 10.04
N ALA A 333 9.97 -50.60 9.21
CA ALA A 333 11.13 -49.83 9.62
C ALA A 333 10.79 -48.37 9.94
N LYS A 334 9.92 -47.73 9.16
CA LYS A 334 9.38 -46.38 9.45
C LYS A 334 8.66 -46.36 10.80
N GLN A 335 7.81 -47.35 11.04
CA GLN A 335 7.09 -47.49 12.30
C GLN A 335 8.06 -47.72 13.47
N TYR A 336 9.08 -48.56 13.30
CA TYR A 336 10.11 -48.81 14.29
C TYR A 336 10.85 -47.53 14.70
N LEU A 337 11.32 -46.73 13.73
CA LEU A 337 11.98 -45.45 14.03
C LEU A 337 11.03 -44.46 14.73
N LYS A 338 9.74 -44.47 14.38
CA LYS A 338 8.75 -43.56 14.96
C LYS A 338 8.41 -43.90 16.42
N THR A 339 8.30 -45.18 16.78
CA THR A 339 7.71 -45.57 18.08
C THR A 339 8.60 -46.39 19.00
N GLY A 340 9.59 -47.12 18.47
CA GLY A 340 10.32 -48.12 19.26
C GLY A 340 11.82 -47.86 19.39
N TYR A 341 12.44 -47.24 18.39
CA TYR A 341 13.90 -47.08 18.36
C TYR A 341 14.43 -46.24 19.53
N ASN A 342 13.69 -45.22 19.96
CA ASN A 342 14.05 -44.38 21.11
C ASN A 342 14.16 -45.18 22.42
N ALA A 343 13.22 -46.09 22.69
CA ALA A 343 13.21 -46.92 23.90
C ALA A 343 14.36 -47.92 23.94
N ASN A 344 14.88 -48.29 22.77
CA ASN A 344 16.02 -49.18 22.65
C ASN A 344 17.36 -48.45 22.84
N CYS A 345 17.39 -47.12 22.76
CA CYS A 345 18.62 -46.33 22.93
C CYS A 345 19.03 -46.30 24.42
N GLN A 346 19.95 -47.18 24.80
CA GLN A 346 20.36 -47.38 26.19
C GLN A 346 21.44 -46.39 26.65
N ALA A 347 21.38 -46.06 27.94
CA ALA A 347 22.28 -45.09 28.53
C ALA A 347 23.73 -45.53 28.65
N THR A 348 23.91 -46.79 29.02
CA THR A 348 25.21 -47.43 29.20
C THR A 348 25.11 -48.90 28.78
N GLU A 349 26.22 -49.47 28.32
CA GLU A 349 26.42 -50.92 28.23
C GLU A 349 25.46 -51.71 27.31
N SER A 350 25.00 -51.12 26.21
CA SER A 350 24.28 -51.90 25.21
C SER A 350 25.23 -52.79 24.41
N HIS A 351 24.96 -54.08 24.36
CA HIS A 351 25.67 -55.00 23.48
C HIS A 351 25.31 -54.84 21.99
N TYR A 352 24.36 -53.96 21.67
CA TYR A 352 23.96 -53.60 20.31
C TYR A 352 24.56 -52.24 19.94
N ALA A 353 25.37 -52.21 18.87
CA ALA A 353 26.05 -50.99 18.42
C ALA A 353 25.10 -49.81 18.18
N ASP A 354 23.99 -50.04 17.49
CA ASP A 354 23.00 -49.01 17.16
C ASP A 354 22.24 -48.46 18.38
N HIS A 355 22.20 -49.22 19.47
CA HIS A 355 21.43 -48.88 20.67
C HIS A 355 22.30 -48.31 21.79
N CYS A 356 23.59 -48.55 21.73
CA CYS A 356 24.55 -47.98 22.66
C CYS A 356 24.74 -46.49 22.33
N ARG A 357 24.07 -45.59 23.06
CA ARG A 357 24.20 -44.13 22.83
C ARG A 357 25.65 -43.63 22.78
N PRO A 358 26.56 -43.99 23.71
CA PRO A 358 27.95 -43.50 23.63
C PRO A 358 28.66 -44.00 22.37
N PHE A 359 28.40 -45.23 21.93
CA PHE A 359 28.98 -45.75 20.69
C PHE A 359 28.34 -45.11 19.44
N ALA A 360 27.02 -45.04 19.38
CA ALA A 360 26.27 -44.51 18.24
C ALA A 360 26.45 -43.00 18.02
N LEU A 361 26.84 -42.25 19.07
CA LEU A 361 27.17 -40.82 18.99
C LEU A 361 28.67 -40.55 18.85
N SER A 362 29.51 -41.57 18.97
CA SER A 362 30.96 -41.42 18.82
C SER A 362 31.31 -41.18 17.35
N ASP A 363 32.11 -40.16 17.08
CA ASP A 363 32.64 -39.91 15.74
C ASP A 363 33.92 -40.74 15.53
N PRO A 364 34.03 -41.57 14.47
CA PRO A 364 35.22 -42.39 14.26
C PRO A 364 36.45 -41.60 13.80
N ASP A 365 36.28 -40.40 13.23
CA ASP A 365 37.36 -39.62 12.61
C ASP A 365 37.85 -38.51 13.55
N ILE A 366 36.97 -37.94 14.37
CA ILE A 366 37.29 -36.81 15.25
C ILE A 366 37.57 -37.30 16.67
N LYS A 367 38.86 -37.30 17.06
CA LYS A 367 39.33 -37.75 18.39
C LYS A 367 38.59 -37.10 19.57
N ASP A 368 38.26 -35.81 19.47
CA ASP A 368 37.58 -35.06 20.54
C ASP A 368 36.11 -35.48 20.72
N PHE A 369 35.52 -36.13 19.70
CA PHE A 369 34.16 -36.66 19.73
C PHE A 369 34.14 -38.19 19.80
N GLN A 370 35.29 -38.84 20.04
CA GLN A 370 35.37 -40.28 20.24
C GLN A 370 35.03 -40.66 21.68
N ILE A 371 34.12 -41.61 21.85
CA ILE A 371 33.81 -42.23 23.14
C ILE A 371 34.14 -43.72 23.07
N LYS A 372 35.04 -44.17 23.96
CA LYS A 372 35.39 -45.59 24.07
C LYS A 372 34.46 -46.28 25.04
N CYS A 373 33.78 -47.31 24.56
CA CYS A 373 32.96 -48.18 25.39
C CYS A 373 33.83 -49.21 26.12
N THR A 374 33.46 -49.55 27.36
CA THR A 374 34.10 -50.60 28.18
C THR A 374 33.58 -52.00 27.87
N HIS A 375 32.56 -52.12 27.02
CA HIS A 375 31.87 -53.35 26.64
C HIS A 375 32.00 -53.61 25.14
N GLN A 376 31.62 -54.81 24.71
CA GLN A 376 31.65 -55.23 23.31
C GLN A 376 30.26 -55.17 22.67
N HIS A 377 30.22 -54.76 21.40
CA HIS A 377 29.00 -54.64 20.59
C HIS A 377 28.85 -55.84 19.64
N LEU A 378 28.66 -57.04 20.21
CA LEU A 378 28.61 -58.30 19.44
C LEU A 378 27.21 -58.65 18.93
N LEU A 379 26.16 -58.02 19.47
CA LEU A 379 24.79 -58.34 19.12
C LEU A 379 24.27 -57.41 18.03
N ILE A 380 23.42 -57.96 17.16
CA ILE A 380 22.77 -57.24 16.06
C ILE A 380 21.28 -57.14 16.36
N CYS A 381 20.73 -55.92 16.31
CA CYS A 381 19.30 -55.73 16.50
C CYS A 381 18.56 -56.11 15.22
N GLU A 382 17.59 -57.03 15.33
CA GLU A 382 16.80 -57.50 14.19
C GLU A 382 16.16 -56.36 13.40
N SER A 383 15.53 -55.39 14.08
CA SER A 383 14.86 -54.27 13.39
C SER A 383 15.83 -53.29 12.73
N CYS A 384 17.01 -53.05 13.34
CA CYS A 384 18.04 -52.21 12.74
C CYS A 384 18.69 -52.89 11.53
N GLU A 385 18.93 -54.20 11.63
CA GLU A 385 19.47 -55.00 10.53
C GLU A 385 18.45 -55.17 9.41
N GLU A 386 17.16 -55.33 9.73
CA GLU A 386 16.08 -55.40 8.75
C GLU A 386 15.99 -54.11 7.94
N LEU A 387 16.11 -52.92 8.58
CA LEU A 387 16.19 -51.65 7.86
C LEU A 387 17.40 -51.62 6.92
N LYS A 388 18.60 -51.97 7.42
CA LYS A 388 19.83 -51.95 6.64
C LYS A 388 19.76 -52.88 5.42
N THR A 389 19.40 -54.14 5.64
CA THR A 389 19.25 -55.14 4.59
C THR A 389 18.15 -54.77 3.58
N THR A 390 17.07 -54.09 4.00
CA THR A 390 16.03 -53.62 3.07
C THR A 390 16.56 -52.52 2.14
N LEU A 391 17.36 -51.58 2.69
CA LEU A 391 18.00 -50.53 1.89
C LEU A 391 19.03 -51.14 0.92
N ASP A 392 19.86 -52.08 1.38
CA ASP A 392 20.86 -52.75 0.55
C ASP A 392 20.21 -53.56 -0.58
N GLU A 393 19.12 -54.28 -0.29
CA GLU A 393 18.35 -55.03 -1.29
C GLU A 393 17.73 -54.11 -2.34
N LEU A 394 17.15 -52.99 -1.91
CA LEU A 394 16.58 -52.01 -2.84
C LEU A 394 17.68 -51.36 -3.71
N GLU A 395 18.82 -50.99 -3.12
CA GLU A 395 19.97 -50.45 -3.87
C GLU A 395 20.48 -51.44 -4.92
N LYS A 396 20.64 -52.70 -4.52
CA LYS A 396 21.05 -53.79 -5.43
C LYS A 396 20.04 -53.96 -6.55
N THR A 397 18.75 -53.94 -6.22
CA THR A 397 17.66 -54.05 -7.18
C THR A 397 17.71 -52.92 -8.22
N ILE A 398 17.93 -51.67 -7.80
CA ILE A 398 18.11 -50.51 -8.70
C ILE A 398 19.34 -50.71 -9.60
N LYS A 399 20.43 -51.25 -9.07
CA LYS A 399 21.68 -51.48 -9.83
C LYS A 399 21.54 -52.57 -10.88
N GLU A 400 20.81 -53.66 -10.58
CA GLU A 400 20.69 -54.85 -11.42
C GLU A 400 19.57 -54.78 -12.47
N HIS A 401 18.42 -54.16 -12.15
CA HIS A 401 17.25 -54.19 -13.04
C HIS A 401 17.30 -53.20 -14.22
N SER A 402 18.34 -52.37 -14.33
CA SER A 402 18.43 -51.33 -15.36
C SER A 402 19.15 -51.74 -16.64
N GLU A 403 19.68 -52.97 -16.76
CA GLU A 403 20.44 -53.39 -17.94
C GLU A 403 19.58 -53.73 -19.17
N SER A 404 18.27 -53.93 -19.01
CA SER A 404 17.40 -54.46 -20.08
C SER A 404 16.27 -53.54 -20.55
N SER A 405 16.06 -52.35 -19.97
CA SER A 405 14.85 -51.54 -20.29
C SER A 405 14.97 -50.01 -20.19
N PHE A 406 16.11 -49.44 -19.78
CA PHE A 406 16.28 -47.99 -19.65
C PHE A 406 17.52 -47.47 -20.38
N THR A 407 17.45 -46.25 -20.92
CA THR A 407 18.65 -45.47 -21.23
C THR A 407 19.39 -45.15 -19.92
N GLN A 408 20.70 -44.91 -19.97
CA GLN A 408 21.57 -44.75 -18.78
C GLN A 408 21.13 -43.61 -17.82
N ASP A 409 20.46 -42.59 -18.34
CA ASP A 409 20.05 -41.35 -17.65
C ASP A 409 18.97 -41.53 -16.54
N PRO A 410 17.87 -42.30 -16.75
CA PRO A 410 16.93 -42.65 -15.69
C PRO A 410 17.52 -43.41 -14.49
N ARG A 411 18.57 -44.21 -14.71
CA ARG A 411 19.20 -45.02 -13.63
C ARG A 411 19.95 -44.16 -12.63
N GLU A 412 20.79 -43.26 -13.15
CA GLU A 412 21.58 -42.34 -12.31
C GLU A 412 20.64 -41.45 -11.49
N THR A 413 19.52 -41.05 -12.09
CA THR A 413 18.46 -40.29 -11.40
C THR A 413 17.83 -41.08 -10.24
N LEU A 414 17.43 -42.33 -10.46
CA LEU A 414 16.85 -43.17 -9.39
C LEU A 414 17.85 -43.46 -8.27
N LEU A 415 19.11 -43.72 -8.61
CA LEU A 415 20.18 -43.92 -7.63
C LEU A 415 20.44 -42.65 -6.81
N HIS A 416 20.40 -41.47 -7.44
CA HIS A 416 20.53 -40.20 -6.73
C HIS A 416 19.40 -40.03 -5.70
N TYR A 417 18.13 -40.18 -6.11
CA TYR A 417 17.00 -40.08 -5.19
C TYR A 417 17.04 -41.15 -4.09
N PHE A 418 17.46 -42.37 -4.41
CA PHE A 418 17.66 -43.43 -3.43
C PHE A 418 18.70 -43.04 -2.38
N LYS A 419 19.88 -42.54 -2.81
CA LYS A 419 20.96 -42.14 -1.91
C LYS A 419 20.57 -40.98 -1.02
N GLU A 420 19.87 -40.00 -1.57
CA GLU A 420 19.35 -38.87 -0.81
C GLU A 420 18.33 -39.34 0.25
N ALA A 421 17.39 -40.22 -0.13
CA ALA A 421 16.41 -40.78 0.80
C ALA A 421 17.07 -41.65 1.90
N GLN A 422 18.08 -42.46 1.54
CA GLN A 422 18.87 -43.24 2.48
C GLN A 422 19.54 -42.34 3.53
N ASP A 423 20.15 -41.24 3.09
CA ASP A 423 20.81 -40.28 3.98
C ASP A 423 19.81 -39.57 4.92
N TYR A 424 18.63 -39.16 4.43
CA TYR A 424 17.59 -38.62 5.31
C TYR A 424 17.12 -39.61 6.38
N ILE A 425 16.96 -40.90 6.05
CA ILE A 425 16.59 -41.94 7.02
C ILE A 425 17.68 -42.13 8.07
N LEU A 426 18.95 -42.20 7.66
CA LEU A 426 20.08 -42.33 8.58
C LEU A 426 20.22 -41.10 9.49
N ARG A 427 20.02 -39.89 8.94
CA ARG A 427 19.96 -38.66 9.74
C ARG A 427 18.82 -38.67 10.74
N TRP A 428 17.65 -39.20 10.38
CA TRP A 428 16.54 -39.35 11.30
C TRP A 428 16.86 -40.35 12.42
N LYS A 429 17.43 -41.51 12.10
CA LYS A 429 17.91 -42.50 13.09
C LYS A 429 18.91 -41.85 14.07
N ALA A 430 19.94 -41.17 13.55
CA ALA A 430 20.92 -40.47 14.38
C ALA A 430 20.31 -39.34 15.21
N HIS A 431 19.32 -38.62 14.66
CA HIS A 431 18.60 -37.57 15.38
C HIS A 431 17.85 -38.13 16.60
N ILE A 432 17.23 -39.31 16.48
CA ILE A 432 16.55 -39.95 17.62
C ILE A 432 17.53 -40.22 18.76
N VAL A 433 18.71 -40.80 18.46
CA VAL A 433 19.75 -41.07 19.48
C VAL A 433 20.20 -39.77 20.16
N ARG A 434 20.44 -38.70 19.38
CA ARG A 434 20.80 -37.37 19.90
C ARG A 434 19.72 -36.81 20.83
N SER A 435 18.45 -36.91 20.43
CA SER A 435 17.33 -36.42 21.24
C SER A 435 17.21 -37.17 22.57
N VAL A 436 17.38 -38.49 22.57
CA VAL A 436 17.37 -39.30 23.81
C VAL A 436 18.55 -38.94 24.71
N ASN A 437 19.74 -38.68 24.15
CA ASN A 437 20.91 -38.25 24.91
C ASN A 437 20.73 -36.85 25.51
N GLN A 438 20.19 -35.91 24.73
CA GLN A 438 19.89 -34.56 25.20
C GLN A 438 18.85 -34.55 26.31
N GLU A 439 17.85 -35.44 26.25
CA GLU A 439 16.84 -35.52 27.31
C GLU A 439 17.42 -36.03 28.62
N LEU A 440 18.35 -36.99 28.59
CA LEU A 440 19.07 -37.38 29.80
C LEU A 440 19.90 -36.22 30.36
N ALA A 441 20.65 -35.50 29.53
CA ALA A 441 21.43 -34.36 30.00
C ALA A 441 20.56 -33.27 30.65
N LYS A 442 19.33 -33.07 30.16
CA LYS A 442 18.36 -32.17 30.81
C LYS A 442 17.89 -32.73 32.15
N GLN A 443 17.58 -34.02 32.23
CA GLN A 443 17.18 -34.67 33.49
C GLN A 443 18.30 -34.58 34.53
N ASP A 444 19.53 -34.90 34.15
CA ASP A 444 20.72 -34.77 35.01
C ASP A 444 20.90 -33.32 35.48
N ALA A 445 20.73 -32.34 34.58
CA ALA A 445 20.83 -30.93 34.96
C ALA A 445 19.75 -30.54 35.97
N LEU A 446 18.50 -30.99 35.78
CA LEU A 446 17.38 -30.73 36.69
C LEU A 446 17.56 -31.40 38.06
N GLU A 447 18.07 -32.63 38.10
CA GLU A 447 18.33 -33.39 39.33
C GLU A 447 19.47 -32.77 40.16
N ASN A 448 20.44 -32.15 39.50
CA ASN A 448 21.56 -31.48 40.16
C ASN A 448 21.30 -30.01 40.50
N MET A 449 20.09 -29.49 40.27
CA MET A 449 19.76 -28.13 40.70
C MET A 449 19.50 -28.08 42.21
N ASP A 450 20.09 -27.10 42.86
CA ASP A 450 19.77 -26.72 44.23
C ASP A 450 18.98 -25.40 44.28
N ASP A 451 18.49 -25.03 45.46
CA ASP A 451 17.73 -23.78 45.68
C ASP A 451 18.54 -22.51 45.36
N SER A 452 19.85 -22.63 45.12
CA SER A 452 20.75 -21.53 44.76
C SER A 452 20.99 -21.38 43.25
N SER A 453 20.50 -22.34 42.45
CA SER A 453 20.68 -22.40 41.00
C SER A 453 19.67 -21.47 40.29
N ALA A 454 20.17 -20.50 39.50
CA ALA A 454 19.33 -19.55 38.75
C ALA A 454 19.31 -19.88 37.24
N PHE A 455 18.12 -19.76 36.62
CA PHE A 455 17.87 -19.97 35.19
C PHE A 455 18.25 -18.77 34.31
#